data_AF-D2QXZ7-F1
#
_entry.id   AF-D2QXZ7-F1
#
_cell.length_a   1.000
_cell.length_b   1.000
_cell.length_c   1.000
_cell.angle_alpha   90.00
_cell.angle_beta   90.00
_cell.angle_gamma   90.00
#
_symmetry.space_group_name_H-M   'P 1'
#
loop_
_entity.id
_entity.type
_entity.pdbx_description
1 polymer ?
#
loop_
_entity_poly.entity_id
_entity_poly.type
_entity_poly.pdbx_seq_one_letter_code
_entity_poly.pdbx_strand_id
1 'polypeptide(L)' 'MTQAELNQAVAEATGESVRTVSRRGFSIISPLQVFPIEQEEENLDPNTVDWDMLDLARGNYAA' A
#
# COMPACT_ATOMS: atom_id res chain seq x y z
N MET A 1 16.42 22.97 6.11
CA MET A 1 16.27 21.76 5.27
C MET A 1 14.93 21.81 4.59
N THR A 2 14.93 21.76 3.27
CA THR A 2 13.74 21.63 2.43
C THR A 2 13.39 20.15 2.24
N GLN A 3 12.16 19.87 1.82
CA GLN A 3 11.76 18.49 1.49
C GLN A 3 12.61 17.90 0.34
N ALA A 4 13.07 18.74 -0.59
CA ALA A 4 13.95 18.33 -1.67
C ALA A 4 15.32 17.86 -1.17
N GLU A 5 15.91 18.60 -0.21
CA GLU A 5 17.18 18.22 0.42
C GLU A 5 17.05 16.92 1.23
N LEU A 6 15.93 16.72 1.92
CA LEU A 6 15.61 15.46 2.60
C LEU A 6 15.49 14.29 1.63
N ASN A 7 14.72 14.46 0.56
CA ASN A 7 14.52 13.41 -0.44
C ASN A 7 15.84 13.03 -1.13
N GLN A 8 16.73 14.01 -1.34
CA GLN A 8 18.06 13.79 -1.89
C GLN A 8 18.94 12.99 -0.92
N ALA A 9 18.97 13.37 0.36
CA ALA A 9 19.72 12.64 1.38
C ALA A 9 19.23 11.19 1.55
N VAL A 10 17.91 10.96 1.49
CA VAL A 10 17.32 9.61 1.50
C VAL A 10 17.79 8.82 0.27
N ALA A 11 17.75 9.41 -0.91
CA ALA A 11 18.19 8.75 -2.14
C ALA A 11 19.69 8.38 -2.11
N GLU A 12 20.53 9.25 -1.55
CA GLU A 12 21.95 8.99 -1.37
C GLU A 12 22.22 7.85 -0.38
N ALA A 13 21.42 7.75 0.71
CA ALA A 13 21.57 6.71 1.71
C ALA A 13 21.00 5.35 1.28
N THR A 14 19.91 5.32 0.49
CA THR A 14 19.19 4.09 0.14
C THR A 14 19.42 3.62 -1.30
N GLY A 15 19.99 4.47 -2.16
CA GLY A 15 20.14 4.22 -3.60
C GLY A 15 18.85 4.35 -4.40
N GLU A 16 17.72 4.73 -3.78
CA GLU A 16 16.42 4.83 -4.44
C GLU A 16 15.75 6.18 -4.14
N SER A 17 15.24 6.84 -5.17
CA SER A 17 14.63 8.17 -5.03
C SER A 17 13.11 8.09 -4.86
N VAL A 18 12.54 8.97 -4.05
CA VAL A 18 11.07 9.14 -3.91
C VAL A 18 10.41 9.31 -5.29
N ARG A 19 11.07 10.04 -6.20
CA ARG A 19 10.58 10.25 -7.57
C ARG A 19 10.53 8.95 -8.37
N THR A 20 11.47 8.04 -8.18
CA THR A 20 11.47 6.73 -8.83
C THR A 20 10.33 5.87 -8.30
N VAL A 21 10.13 5.86 -6.98
CA VAL A 21 9.03 5.14 -6.31
C VAL A 21 7.68 5.61 -6.86
N SER A 22 7.46 6.92 -6.96
CA SER A 22 6.25 7.48 -7.57
C SER A 22 6.07 7.10 -9.03
N ARG A 23 7.15 7.06 -9.83
CA ARG A 23 7.08 6.66 -11.25
C ARG A 23 6.67 5.20 -11.44
N ARG A 24 6.97 4.34 -10.46
CA ARG A 24 6.57 2.92 -10.46
C ARG A 24 5.11 2.71 -10.02
N GLY A 25 4.38 3.78 -9.69
CA GLY A 25 2.97 3.70 -9.27
C GLY A 25 2.77 3.56 -7.76
N PHE A 26 3.83 3.68 -6.95
CA PHE A 26 3.73 3.63 -5.50
C PHE A 26 3.52 5.03 -4.91
N SER A 27 2.70 5.12 -3.87
CA SER A 27 2.49 6.34 -3.09
C SER A 27 3.14 6.20 -1.72
N ILE A 28 3.80 7.25 -1.23
CA ILE A 28 4.30 7.28 0.15
C ILE A 28 3.12 7.59 1.07
N ILE A 29 2.82 6.64 1.94
CA ILE A 29 1.79 6.81 2.96
C ILE A 29 2.37 7.63 4.10
N SER A 30 1.72 8.74 4.44
CA SER A 30 2.03 9.46 5.67
C SER A 30 1.40 8.72 6.86
N PRO A 31 2.08 8.61 8.02
CA PRO A 31 1.49 8.03 9.23
C PRO A 31 0.20 8.72 9.69
N LEU A 32 -0.01 9.98 9.27
CA LEU A 32 -1.21 10.77 9.55
C LEU A 32 -2.24 10.72 8.44
N GLN A 33 -1.96 9.97 7.37
CA GLN A 33 -2.89 9.79 6.27
C GLN A 33 -4.01 8.87 6.73
N VAL A 34 -5.15 9.48 7.05
CA VAL A 34 -6.40 8.76 7.24
C VAL A 34 -6.85 8.30 5.86
N PHE A 35 -6.63 7.03 5.56
CA PHE A 35 -7.38 6.40 4.47
C PHE A 35 -8.83 6.34 4.92
N PRO A 36 -9.79 6.63 4.03
CA PRO A 36 -11.14 6.16 4.30
C PRO A 36 -11.00 4.68 4.62
N ILE A 37 -11.48 4.29 5.80
CA ILE A 37 -11.72 2.88 6.11
C ILE A 37 -12.55 2.42 4.90
N GLU A 38 -12.01 1.50 4.10
CA GLU A 38 -12.79 0.92 3.02
C GLU A 38 -14.07 0.44 3.70
N GLN A 39 -15.19 1.10 3.38
CA GLN A 39 -16.46 0.79 4.03
C GLN A 39 -16.66 -0.69 3.77
N GLU A 40 -16.58 -1.46 4.85
CA GLU A 40 -16.45 -2.91 4.84
C GLU A 40 -17.44 -3.51 3.83
N GLU A 41 -16.86 -4.07 2.76
CA GLU A 41 -17.22 -5.36 2.17
C GLU A 41 -18.66 -5.63 1.71
N GLU A 42 -19.61 -4.69 1.82
CA GLU A 42 -21.00 -4.96 1.41
C GLU A 42 -21.20 -4.85 -0.10
N ASN A 43 -20.27 -4.23 -0.84
CA ASN A 43 -20.32 -4.12 -2.30
C ASN A 43 -18.95 -4.39 -2.91
N LEU A 44 -18.37 -5.57 -2.64
CA LEU A 44 -17.25 -6.05 -3.44
C LEU A 44 -17.67 -6.02 -4.92
N ASP A 45 -16.92 -5.28 -5.73
CA ASP A 45 -17.09 -5.29 -7.18
C ASP A 45 -17.15 -6.75 -7.66
N PRO A 46 -17.93 -7.10 -8.71
CA PRO A 46 -18.05 -8.49 -9.16
C PRO A 46 -16.73 -9.17 -9.55
N ASN A 47 -15.67 -8.38 -9.75
CA ASN A 47 -14.32 -8.83 -10.08
C ASN A 47 -13.34 -8.77 -8.89
N THR A 48 -13.82 -8.43 -7.70
CA THR A 48 -13.03 -8.40 -6.47
C THR A 48 -13.17 -9.73 -5.75
N VAL A 49 -12.04 -10.33 -5.38
CA VAL A 49 -11.99 -11.60 -4.67
C VAL A 49 -11.67 -11.33 -3.21
N ASP A 50 -12.55 -11.77 -2.31
CA ASP A 50 -12.24 -11.91 -0.90
C ASP A 50 -11.33 -13.12 -0.69
N TRP A 51 -10.04 -12.85 -0.41
CA TRP A 51 -9.03 -13.88 -0.23
C TRP A 51 -9.20 -14.67 1.07
N ASP A 52 -9.68 -14.02 2.14
CA ASP A 52 -9.90 -14.67 3.43
C ASP A 52 -11.06 -15.67 3.32
N MET A 53 -12.17 -15.29 2.66
CA MET A 53 -13.28 -16.18 2.38
C MET A 53 -12.88 -17.32 1.42
N LEU A 54 -12.10 -17.02 0.39
CA LEU A 54 -11.62 -18.02 -0.56
C LEU A 54 -10.71 -19.04 0.11
N ASP A 55 -9.82 -18.60 0.99
CA ASP A 55 -8.91 -19.48 1.73
C ASP A 55 -9.64 -20.30 2.80
N LEU A 56 -10.69 -19.75 3.42
CA LEU A 56 -11.60 -20.50 4.27
C LEU A 56 -12.33 -21.60 3.49
N ALA A 57 -12.86 -21.28 2.30
CA ALA A 57 -13.53 -22.25 1.44
C ALA A 57 -12.59 -23.36 0.94
N ARG A 58 -11.30 -23.05 0.76
CA ARG A 58 -10.26 -24.02 0.38
C ARG A 58 -9.79 -24.88 1.56
N GLY A 59 -10.16 -24.55 2.79
CA GLY A 59 -9.64 -25.20 3.99
C GLY A 59 -8.17 -24.90 4.24
N ASN A 60 -7.66 -23.78 3.72
CA ASN A 60 -6.27 -23.34 3.93
C ASN A 60 -6.03 -22.87 5.37
N TYR A 61 -7.09 -22.59 6.13
CA TYR A 61 -7.04 -22.42 7.58
C TYR A 61 -7.29 -23.76 8.27
N ALA A 62 -6.30 -24.66 8.20
CA ALA A 62 -6.19 -25.79 9.11
C ALA A 62 -5.19 -25.44 10.23
N ALA A 63 -5.55 -25.79 11.46
CA ALA A 63 -4.84 -25.46 12.72
C ALA A 63 -3.34 -25.83 12.74
#